data_AF-A0A524EIH7-F1
#
_entry.id   AF-A0A524EIH7-F1
#
_cell.length_a   1.000
_cell.length_b   1.000
_cell.length_c   1.000
_cell.angle_alpha   90.00
_cell.angle_beta   90.00
_cell.angle_gamma   90.00
#
_symmetry.space_group_name_H-M   'P 1'
#
loop_
_entity.id
_entity.type
_entity.pdbx_description
1 polymer ?
#
loop_
_entity_poly.entity_id
_entity_poly.type
_entity_poly.pdbx_seq_one_letter_code
_entity_poly.pdbx_strand_id
1 'polypeptide(L)'
;MRTPSKAKAEREIGLREKRGTGGFKSVTESFIRLSEEKLITCPRCGNAIDFQSGIDWHGPTSFSCSACNKLLHMSYVTRQLEKMGLLDTIFLQ
;
A
#
# COMPACT_ATOMS: atom_id res chain seq x y z
N MET A 1 5.32 67.50 -5.97
CA MET A 1 5.73 66.30 -5.19
C MET A 1 4.92 65.11 -5.69
N ARG A 2 5.61 64.01 -6.06
CA ARG A 2 5.22 62.59 -6.26
C ARG A 2 3.99 62.20 -7.10
N THR A 3 4.27 61.31 -8.05
CA THR A 3 3.42 60.49 -8.95
C THR A 3 2.89 59.22 -8.22
N PRO A 4 2.40 58.15 -8.90
CA PRO A 4 1.01 57.92 -9.37
C PRO A 4 0.42 56.55 -8.90
N SER A 5 -0.77 56.20 -9.42
CA SER A 5 -1.31 54.85 -9.71
C SER A 5 -1.41 53.77 -8.61
N LYS A 6 -2.64 53.25 -8.43
CA LYS A 6 -2.88 51.84 -8.12
C LYS A 6 -4.02 51.26 -8.96
N ALA A 7 -3.64 50.71 -10.12
CA ALA A 7 -4.28 49.53 -10.68
C ALA A 7 -3.82 48.28 -9.90
N LYS A 8 -4.46 47.12 -10.21
CA LYS A 8 -4.01 45.73 -9.95
C LYS A 8 -4.68 45.06 -8.74
N ALA A 9 -5.22 43.84 -8.81
CA ALA A 9 -5.58 42.96 -9.92
C ALA A 9 -6.43 41.82 -9.35
N GLU A 10 -7.38 41.36 -10.16
CA GLU A 10 -7.95 40.02 -10.07
C GLU A 10 -6.84 38.98 -10.28
N ARG A 11 -6.87 37.89 -9.51
CA ARG A 11 -6.19 36.65 -9.86
C ARG A 11 -7.11 35.48 -9.63
N GLU A 12 -7.79 35.15 -10.72
CA GLU A 12 -8.36 33.84 -11.00
C GLU A 12 -7.24 32.80 -10.92
N ILE A 13 -7.36 31.82 -10.02
CA ILE A 13 -6.52 30.63 -10.05
C ILE A 13 -7.23 29.62 -10.94
N GLY A 14 -7.12 29.83 -12.24
CA GLY A 14 -7.37 28.79 -13.22
C GLY A 14 -6.10 27.97 -13.39
N LEU A 15 -6.06 26.74 -12.87
CA LEU A 15 -5.05 25.77 -13.28
C LEU A 15 -5.71 24.68 -14.12
N ARG A 16 -5.77 25.00 -15.41
CA ARG A 16 -6.02 24.07 -16.50
C ARG A 16 -4.72 23.33 -16.79
N GLU A 17 -4.61 22.09 -16.32
CA GLU A 17 -3.55 21.18 -16.74
C GLU A 17 -4.12 20.11 -17.67
N LYS A 18 -4.02 20.38 -18.97
CA LYS A 18 -3.91 19.31 -19.98
C LYS A 18 -2.45 19.19 -20.34
N ARG A 19 -1.83 18.04 -20.07
CA ARG A 19 -0.81 17.38 -20.89
C ARG A 19 -0.32 16.11 -20.21
N GLY A 20 -0.38 14.99 -20.93
CA GLY A 20 0.32 13.78 -20.55
C GLY A 20 1.82 14.03 -20.54
N THR A 21 2.44 13.70 -19.41
CA THR A 21 3.89 13.72 -19.19
C THR A 21 4.14 12.56 -18.24
N GLY A 22 5.11 11.69 -18.56
CA GLY A 22 5.51 10.58 -17.70
C GLY A 22 5.66 11.08 -16.26
N GLY A 23 4.67 10.76 -15.44
CA GLY A 23 4.56 11.30 -14.09
C GLY A 23 5.75 10.81 -13.29
N PHE A 24 6.43 11.73 -12.62
CA PHE A 24 7.40 11.36 -11.60
C PHE A 24 6.61 10.61 -10.52
N LYS A 25 6.61 9.28 -10.60
CA LYS A 25 5.96 8.45 -9.60
C LYS A 25 6.81 8.57 -8.35
N SER A 26 6.25 9.17 -7.31
CA SER A 26 6.93 9.25 -6.04
C SER A 26 7.32 7.83 -5.61
N VAL A 27 8.56 7.66 -5.15
CA VAL A 27 8.99 6.41 -4.53
C VAL A 27 8.04 6.05 -3.38
N THR A 28 7.56 7.05 -2.64
CA THR A 28 6.54 6.89 -1.59
C THR A 28 5.21 6.39 -2.16
N GLU A 29 4.73 6.91 -3.28
CA GLU A 29 3.51 6.43 -3.94
C GLU A 29 3.65 4.97 -4.39
N SER A 30 4.83 4.62 -4.94
CA SER A 30 5.10 3.26 -5.39
C SER A 30 5.17 2.29 -4.20
N PHE A 31 5.73 2.72 -3.07
CA PHE A 31 5.80 1.93 -1.84
C PHE A 31 4.42 1.74 -1.17
N ILE A 32 3.58 2.78 -1.18
CA ILE A 32 2.19 2.72 -0.69
C ILE A 32 1.38 1.75 -1.54
N ARG A 33 1.46 1.85 -2.87
CA ARG A 33 0.74 0.95 -3.78
C ARG A 33 1.22 -0.50 -3.66
N LEU A 34 2.51 -0.75 -3.50
CA LEU A 34 3.03 -2.08 -3.18
C LEU A 34 2.46 -2.62 -1.86
N SER A 35 2.22 -1.75 -0.87
CA SER A 35 1.59 -2.11 0.40
C SER A 35 0.10 -2.41 0.24
N GLU A 36 -0.60 -1.82 -0.73
CA GLU A 36 -2.01 -2.05 -1.01
C GLU A 36 -2.26 -3.25 -1.96
N GLU A 37 -1.38 -3.47 -2.95
CA GLU A 37 -1.55 -4.48 -4.00
C GLU A 37 -1.03 -5.88 -3.59
N LYS A 38 -0.13 -5.97 -2.60
CA LYS A 38 0.41 -7.25 -2.09
C LYS A 38 -0.07 -7.58 -0.69
N LEU A 39 -1.36 -7.37 -0.43
CA LEU A 39 -1.99 -7.81 0.81
C LEU A 39 -2.36 -9.29 0.74
N ILE A 40 -1.92 -10.05 1.74
CA ILE A 40 -2.32 -11.45 1.89
C ILE A 40 -3.72 -11.47 2.47
N THR A 41 -4.70 -11.94 1.72
CA THR A 41 -6.09 -12.03 2.17
C THR A 41 -6.35 -13.34 2.92
N CYS A 42 -7.20 -13.31 3.94
CA CYS A 42 -7.67 -14.52 4.61
C CYS A 42 -8.54 -15.34 3.64
N PRO A 43 -8.25 -16.65 3.43
CA PRO A 43 -9.02 -17.49 2.50
C PRO A 43 -10.43 -17.79 2.99
N ARG A 44 -10.75 -17.46 4.25
CA ARG A 44 -12.05 -17.78 4.87
C ARG A 44 -13.03 -16.60 4.85
N CYS A 45 -12.54 -15.37 4.95
CA CYS A 45 -13.37 -14.16 5.01
C CYS A 45 -13.05 -13.13 3.94
N GLY A 46 -11.95 -13.29 3.18
CA GLY A 46 -11.54 -12.36 2.13
C GLY A 46 -10.85 -11.09 2.62
N ASN A 47 -10.87 -10.81 3.93
CA ASN A 47 -10.21 -9.62 4.47
C ASN A 47 -8.69 -9.74 4.45
N ALA A 48 -8.00 -8.62 4.22
CA ALA A 48 -6.55 -8.54 4.34
C ALA A 48 -6.09 -8.95 5.75
N ILE A 49 -5.03 -9.74 5.81
CA ILE A 49 -4.37 -10.09 7.07
C ILE A 49 -3.42 -8.95 7.39
N ASP A 50 -3.69 -8.26 8.49
CA ASP A 50 -2.80 -7.24 9.03
C ASP A 50 -1.75 -7.90 9.93
N PHE A 51 -0.49 -7.87 9.49
CA PHE A 51 0.66 -8.37 10.26
C PHE A 51 1.28 -7.28 11.16
N GLN A 52 0.88 -6.02 11.03
CA GLN A 52 1.42 -4.90 11.81
C GLN A 52 0.68 -4.71 13.14
N SER A 53 -0.63 -4.96 13.19
CA SER A 53 -1.45 -4.70 14.38
C SER A 53 -1.30 -5.74 15.51
N GLY A 54 -0.28 -6.59 15.45
CA GLY A 54 -0.13 -7.74 16.34
C GLY A 54 -1.03 -8.89 15.92
N ILE A 55 -0.41 -10.03 15.62
CA ILE A 55 -1.13 -11.25 15.28
C ILE A 55 -1.23 -12.11 16.53
N ASP A 56 -2.42 -12.66 16.78
CA ASP A 56 -2.61 -13.66 17.82
C ASP A 56 -2.11 -15.02 17.33
N TRP A 57 -0.98 -15.44 17.88
CA TRP A 57 -0.31 -16.68 17.52
C TRP A 57 -0.77 -17.83 18.40
N HIS A 58 -1.17 -18.93 17.75
CA HIS A 58 -1.49 -20.19 18.39
C HIS A 58 -0.37 -21.19 18.11
N GLY A 59 0.76 -21.00 18.77
CA GLY A 59 1.97 -21.82 18.56
C GLY A 59 2.86 -21.33 17.41
N PRO A 60 3.81 -22.15 16.96
CA PRO A 60 4.89 -21.70 16.07
C PRO A 60 4.46 -21.49 14.61
N THR A 61 3.39 -22.14 14.19
CA THR A 61 3.00 -22.18 12.76
C THR A 61 1.55 -21.79 12.52
N SER A 62 0.77 -21.43 13.54
CA SER A 62 -0.63 -21.10 13.36
C SER A 62 -1.01 -19.80 14.07
N PHE A 63 -1.95 -19.08 13.50
CA PHE A 63 -2.37 -17.77 13.95
C PHE A 63 -3.82 -17.51 13.61
N SER A 64 -4.47 -16.60 14.34
CA SER A 64 -5.86 -16.25 14.10
C SER A 64 -5.99 -15.02 13.20
N CYS A 65 -6.90 -15.11 12.23
CA CYS A 65 -7.27 -13.96 11.42
C CYS A 65 -8.01 -12.92 12.28
N SER A 66 -7.49 -11.70 12.37
CA SER A 66 -8.09 -10.61 13.18
C SER A 66 -9.55 -10.29 12.83
N ALA A 67 -9.94 -10.47 11.57
CA ALA A 67 -11.28 -10.10 11.11
C ALA A 67 -12.36 -11.18 11.33
N CYS A 68 -11.99 -12.46 11.38
CA CYS A 68 -12.97 -13.55 11.53
C CYS A 68 -12.63 -14.57 12.61
N ASN A 69 -11.53 -14.35 13.34
CA ASN A 69 -11.00 -15.20 14.41
C ASN A 69 -10.81 -16.68 14.01
N LYS A 70 -10.61 -16.94 12.71
CA LYS A 70 -10.35 -18.29 12.22
C LYS A 70 -8.85 -18.56 12.21
N LEU A 71 -8.51 -19.77 12.65
CA LEU A 71 -7.15 -20.27 12.62
C LEU A 71 -6.67 -20.43 11.17
N LEU A 72 -5.48 -19.90 10.90
CA LEU A 72 -4.71 -20.00 9.67
C LEU A 72 -3.33 -20.56 9.98
N HIS A 73 -2.72 -21.22 9.00
CA HIS A 73 -1.38 -21.78 9.12
C HIS A 73 -0.38 -20.93 8.32
N MET A 74 0.84 -20.76 8.83
CA MET A 74 1.90 -19.97 8.21
C MET A 74 2.27 -20.44 6.81
N SER A 75 2.13 -21.73 6.51
CA SER A 75 2.35 -22.25 5.16
C SER A 75 1.44 -21.58 4.11
N TYR A 76 0.25 -21.10 4.49
CA TYR A 76 -0.59 -20.31 3.59
C TYR A 76 0.07 -18.98 3.24
N VAL A 77 0.58 -18.27 4.24
CA VAL A 77 1.23 -16.96 4.10
C VAL A 77 2.49 -17.09 3.25
N THR A 78 3.34 -18.08 3.56
CA THR A 78 4.54 -18.38 2.78
C THR A 78 4.21 -18.62 1.31
N ARG A 79 3.21 -19.47 1.02
CA ARG A 79 2.79 -19.76 -0.36
C ARG A 79 2.26 -18.53 -1.11
N GLN A 80 1.61 -17.60 -0.41
CA GLN A 80 1.14 -16.35 -1.03
C GLN A 80 2.31 -15.40 -1.33
N LEU A 81 3.27 -15.29 -0.42
CA LEU A 81 4.48 -14.51 -0.64
C LEU A 81 5.32 -15.04 -1.80
N GLU A 82 5.45 -16.36 -1.93
CA GLU A 82 6.09 -17.02 -3.09
C GLU A 82 5.37 -16.64 -4.40
N LYS A 83 4.04 -16.73 -4.43
CA LYS A 83 3.25 -16.32 -5.61
C LYS A 83 3.39 -14.84 -5.96
N MET A 84 3.58 -13.99 -4.96
CA MET A 84 3.81 -12.56 -5.13
C MET A 84 5.26 -12.23 -5.53
N GLY A 85 6.13 -13.24 -5.64
CA GLY A 85 7.55 -13.06 -5.94
C GLY A 85 8.29 -12.27 -4.86
N LEU A 86 7.81 -12.33 -3.61
CA LEU A 86 8.43 -11.68 -2.46
C LEU A 86 9.34 -12.61 -1.65
N LEU A 87 9.30 -13.91 -1.97
CA LEU A 87 10.17 -14.94 -1.43
C LEU A 87 10.86 -15.63 -2.61
N ASP A 88 12.12 -15.27 -2.85
CA ASP A 88 13.00 -16.03 -3.74
C ASP A 88 13.44 -17.29 -2.98
N THR A 89 12.83 -18.42 -3.31
CA THR A 89 13.29 -19.75 -2.87
C THR A 89 14.60 -20.09 -3.60
N ILE A 90 15.69 -19.39 -3.26
CA ILE A 90 17.07 -19.76 -3.62
C ILE A 90 17.82 -20.07 -2.32
N PHE A 91 17.27 -20.90 -1.42
CA PHE A 91 18.04 -21.50 -0.32
C PHE A 91 17.31 -22.75 0.16
N LEU A 92 17.47 -23.86 -0.57
CA LEU A 92 17.44 -25.24 -0.07
C LEU A 92 17.80 -26.16 -1.25
N GLN A 93 19.10 -26.24 -1.55
CA GLN A 93 19.73 -27.41 -2.18
C GLN A 93 19.93 -28.47 -1.10
#